data_AF-Q4FKE9-F1
#
_entry.id   AF-Q4FKE9-F1
#
_cell.length_a   1.000
_cell.length_b   1.000
_cell.length_c   1.000
_cell.angle_alpha   90.00
_cell.angle_beta   90.00
_cell.angle_gamma   90.00
#
_symmetry.space_group_name_H-M   'P 1'
#
loop_
_entity.id
_entity.type
_entity.pdbx_description
1 polymer ?
#
loop_
_entity_poly.entity_id
_entity_poly.type
_entity_poly.pdbx_seq_one_letter_code
_entity_poly.pdbx_strand_id
1 'polypeptide(L)'
;MIKTSYLIRVSAIVATLAYLASSAPDDGEHGHLFRQLCELVNLAERPAPAKITDAQAQVSYLAIAKLNASVAPQSWRDTIASKTEGAAHKQQIASAPAQPAAPDPREEYWKQAAAAVKDSDTRRQILQTAGLADVTEEQLANYRRQLNPIAEHAFQALQHVTQLATGPEKDKANDALKALKIAAYGRDDFTPAGAKDTDCKGQGGTGTTRQLLCGAPNTDAKANTIAQFMLCVCGVDGTDNNKLCESSQSSTAFNPSSTPEQVLKDLLSKCPQPSPKTPATAAEVQAKATALINAFQQKGKDTYYGFYTGTGCSGKSNQGICVMYKAGTKQELETLATHPWLSQLQTAAKLLHEHEQALSKLAAVEQTIAAAAKTAYALKSAAITDERHSPASEQKQQADKTEEKQPTNSNCSDTAKKTATECKSLGCEHDEKENECKPKAGTENTAAAAGGAEDPNCGQYTDPDTCAKAPGKKKEGKNAVCGWIEGKCQDSSILLNKKFALSIVSAAFVALLF
;
A
#
# COMPACT_ATOMS: atom_id res chain seq x y z
N MET A 1 32.55 -36.09 -15.39
CA MET A 1 33.48 -35.73 -16.48
C MET A 1 32.85 -34.57 -17.27
N ILE A 2 33.67 -33.60 -17.69
CA ILE A 2 33.31 -32.33 -18.37
C ILE A 2 32.74 -31.24 -17.43
N LYS A 3 33.64 -30.48 -16.79
CA LYS A 3 33.37 -29.11 -16.34
C LYS A 3 34.38 -28.20 -17.01
N THR A 4 33.90 -27.41 -17.96
CA THR A 4 34.66 -26.43 -18.75
C THR A 4 34.91 -25.19 -17.89
N SER A 5 36.18 -24.91 -17.61
CA SER A 5 36.63 -23.70 -16.94
C SER A 5 36.66 -22.52 -17.91
N TYR A 6 35.90 -21.46 -17.64
CA TYR A 6 36.06 -20.15 -18.30
C TYR A 6 36.87 -19.22 -17.40
N LEU A 7 38.12 -18.98 -17.78
CA LEU A 7 39.01 -17.95 -17.23
C LEU A 7 38.59 -16.60 -17.82
N ILE A 8 38.14 -15.66 -16.98
CA ILE A 8 38.00 -14.25 -17.36
C ILE A 8 39.27 -13.53 -16.92
N ARG A 9 40.01 -13.01 -17.90
CA ARG A 9 41.18 -12.14 -17.70
C ARG A 9 40.71 -10.78 -17.19
N VAL A 10 41.14 -10.39 -16.00
CA VAL A 10 41.03 -9.01 -15.51
C VAL A 10 42.30 -8.27 -15.95
N SER A 11 42.15 -7.37 -16.93
CA SER A 11 43.19 -6.43 -17.32
C SER A 11 43.23 -5.29 -16.30
N ALA A 12 44.30 -5.20 -15.51
CA ALA A 12 44.55 -4.09 -14.61
C ALA A 12 45.02 -2.86 -15.41
N ILE A 13 44.21 -1.80 -15.43
CA ILE A 13 44.64 -0.45 -15.85
C ILE A 13 45.16 0.25 -14.60
N VAL A 14 46.48 0.42 -14.52
CA VAL A 14 47.12 1.28 -13.52
C VAL A 14 47.01 2.73 -14.00
N ALA A 15 46.00 3.45 -13.51
CA ALA A 15 45.96 4.90 -13.62
C ALA A 15 46.77 5.49 -12.44
N THR A 16 47.97 5.98 -12.73
CA THR A 16 48.72 6.85 -11.82
C THR A 16 47.95 8.15 -11.61
N LEU A 17 47.16 8.21 -10.54
CA LEU A 17 46.59 9.46 -10.01
C LEU A 17 47.73 10.29 -9.42
N ALA A 18 48.12 11.35 -10.13
CA ALA A 18 48.90 12.43 -9.55
C ALA A 18 48.11 13.00 -8.36
N TYR A 19 48.75 13.03 -7.19
CA TYR A 19 48.23 13.63 -5.98
C TYR A 19 48.17 15.15 -6.20
N LEU A 20 47.11 15.64 -6.85
CA LEU A 20 46.77 17.06 -6.82
C LEU A 20 46.50 17.39 -5.35
N ALA A 21 47.38 18.20 -4.75
CA ALA A 21 47.06 18.86 -3.49
C ALA A 21 45.74 19.61 -3.72
N SER A 22 44.65 19.13 -3.14
CA SER A 22 43.34 19.75 -3.28
C SER A 22 43.45 21.18 -2.76
N SER A 23 43.23 22.16 -3.63
CA SER A 23 43.13 23.57 -3.26
C SER A 23 42.04 23.76 -2.21
N ALA A 24 42.18 24.79 -1.38
CA ALA A 24 41.10 25.27 -0.54
C ALA A 24 39.83 25.49 -1.39
N PRO A 25 38.64 25.19 -0.85
CA PRO A 25 37.43 25.30 -1.65
C PRO A 25 37.06 26.76 -1.91
N ASP A 26 36.65 27.05 -3.14
CA ASP A 26 36.27 28.38 -3.62
C ASP A 26 34.74 28.60 -3.55
N ASP A 27 34.31 29.85 -3.75
CA ASP A 27 32.89 30.22 -3.79
C ASP A 27 32.07 29.28 -4.71
N GLY A 28 30.95 28.77 -4.18
CA GLY A 28 30.04 27.86 -4.89
C GLY A 28 30.46 26.38 -4.95
N GLU A 29 31.65 25.98 -4.48
CA GLU A 29 32.11 24.58 -4.58
C GLU A 29 31.21 23.57 -3.84
N HIS A 30 30.59 23.98 -2.73
CA HIS A 30 29.62 23.19 -1.99
C HIS A 30 28.16 23.42 -2.43
N GLY A 31 27.92 24.15 -3.52
CA GLY A 31 26.56 24.42 -4.00
C GLY A 31 25.76 23.15 -4.26
N HIS A 32 26.39 22.11 -4.82
CA HIS A 32 25.75 20.83 -5.06
C HIS A 32 25.39 20.09 -3.76
N LEU A 33 26.27 20.11 -2.75
CA LEU A 33 26.01 19.54 -1.43
C LEU A 33 24.86 20.27 -0.74
N PHE A 34 24.88 21.60 -0.79
CA PHE A 34 23.81 22.43 -0.24
C PHE A 34 22.45 22.11 -0.87
N ARG A 35 22.39 22.00 -2.20
CA ARG A 35 21.14 21.63 -2.90
C ARG A 35 20.65 20.25 -2.47
N GLN A 36 21.53 19.27 -2.32
CA GLN A 36 21.17 17.94 -1.83
C GLN A 36 20.59 17.99 -0.41
N LEU A 37 21.19 18.76 0.49
CA LEU A 37 20.66 18.96 1.85
C LEU A 37 19.31 19.70 1.84
N CYS A 38 19.15 20.71 0.99
CA CYS A 38 17.89 21.43 0.83
C CYS A 38 16.77 20.50 0.36
N GLU A 39 17.05 19.56 -0.55
CA GLU A 39 16.05 18.60 -1.00
C GLU A 39 15.52 17.73 0.14
N LEU A 40 16.38 17.33 1.08
CA LEU A 40 15.99 16.56 2.27
C LEU A 40 15.20 17.39 3.26
N VAL A 41 15.63 18.61 3.56
CA VAL A 41 14.89 19.54 4.42
C VAL A 41 13.50 19.85 3.85
N ASN A 42 13.42 20.06 2.54
CA ASN A 42 12.16 20.32 1.85
C ASN A 42 11.15 19.16 1.93
N LEU A 43 11.57 17.92 2.19
CA LEU A 43 10.63 16.81 2.43
C LEU A 43 9.81 17.05 3.69
N ALA A 44 10.41 17.66 4.72
CA ALA A 44 9.77 17.94 6.00
C ALA A 44 8.75 19.09 5.97
N GLU A 45 8.80 19.92 4.92
CA GLU A 45 7.94 21.09 4.71
C GLU A 45 6.80 20.83 3.71
N ARG A 46 6.72 19.62 3.14
CA ARG A 46 5.66 19.24 2.20
C ARG A 46 4.36 18.90 2.93
N PRO A 47 3.19 19.00 2.24
CA PRO A 47 1.92 18.61 2.83
C PRO A 47 1.90 17.13 3.21
N ALA A 48 1.08 16.78 4.20
CA ALA A 48 0.86 15.39 4.59
C ALA A 48 0.19 14.59 3.44
N PRO A 49 0.51 13.29 3.31
CA PRO A 49 -0.22 12.37 2.43
C PRO A 49 -1.73 12.31 2.69
N ALA A 50 -2.47 11.75 1.74
CA ALA A 50 -3.92 11.58 1.85
C ALA A 50 -4.32 10.75 3.08
N LYS A 51 -5.37 11.15 3.79
CA LYS A 51 -5.84 10.42 4.97
C LYS A 51 -6.53 9.11 4.56
N ILE A 52 -6.36 8.08 5.37
CA ILE A 52 -7.15 6.85 5.27
C ILE A 52 -8.53 7.15 5.86
N THR A 53 -9.58 6.85 5.11
CA THR A 53 -10.98 7.08 5.48
C THR A 53 -11.82 5.93 4.95
N ASP A 54 -12.91 5.61 5.63
CA ASP A 54 -13.88 4.61 5.19
C ASP A 54 -15.13 5.23 4.54
N ALA A 55 -15.16 6.55 4.34
CA ALA A 55 -16.33 7.26 3.86
C ALA A 55 -16.87 6.73 2.52
N GLN A 56 -15.99 6.44 1.55
CA GLN A 56 -16.41 5.93 0.24
C GLN A 56 -16.92 4.48 0.33
N ALA A 57 -16.27 3.63 1.14
CA ALA A 57 -16.75 2.28 1.46
C ALA A 57 -18.14 2.31 2.10
N GLN A 58 -18.35 3.20 3.09
CA GLN A 58 -19.64 3.37 3.76
C GLN A 58 -20.74 3.79 2.77
N VAL A 59 -20.46 4.72 1.84
CA VAL A 59 -21.41 5.13 0.80
C VAL A 59 -21.82 3.94 -0.07
N SER A 60 -20.86 3.14 -0.54
CA SER A 60 -21.15 1.97 -1.38
C SER A 60 -21.91 0.88 -0.62
N TYR A 61 -21.56 0.61 0.65
CA TYR A 61 -22.29 -0.35 1.47
C TYR A 61 -23.70 0.13 1.81
N LEU A 62 -23.89 1.42 2.08
CA LEU A 62 -25.20 2.00 2.35
C LEU A 62 -26.15 1.85 1.15
N ALA A 63 -25.65 1.85 -0.09
CA ALA A 63 -26.46 1.55 -1.26
C ALA A 63 -27.02 0.10 -1.22
N ILE A 64 -26.20 -0.88 -0.81
CA ILE A 64 -26.63 -2.27 -0.61
C ILE A 64 -27.65 -2.35 0.54
N ALA A 65 -27.38 -1.66 1.65
CA ALA A 65 -28.28 -1.65 2.80
C ALA A 65 -29.66 -1.03 2.47
N LYS A 66 -29.70 0.05 1.67
CA LYS A 66 -30.94 0.65 1.16
C LYS A 66 -31.71 -0.32 0.26
N LEU A 67 -31.05 -1.01 -0.65
CA LEU A 67 -31.68 -2.06 -1.46
C LEU A 67 -32.25 -3.18 -0.57
N ASN A 68 -31.47 -3.65 0.40
CA ASN A 68 -31.91 -4.67 1.37
C ASN A 68 -33.16 -4.22 2.15
N ALA A 69 -33.21 -2.97 2.60
CA ALA A 69 -34.38 -2.41 3.28
C ALA A 69 -35.61 -2.31 2.35
N SER A 70 -35.42 -1.95 1.07
CA SER A 70 -36.50 -1.88 0.07
C SER A 70 -37.13 -3.23 -0.21
N VAL A 71 -36.32 -4.30 -0.25
CA VAL A 71 -36.79 -5.67 -0.52
C VAL A 71 -37.19 -6.43 0.74
N ALA A 72 -36.93 -5.92 1.95
CA ALA A 72 -37.25 -6.59 3.22
C ALA A 72 -38.76 -6.87 3.39
N PRO A 73 -39.18 -7.84 4.23
CA PRO A 73 -40.58 -7.94 4.66
C PRO A 73 -41.02 -6.70 5.45
N GLN A 74 -42.32 -6.37 5.42
CA GLN A 74 -42.86 -5.24 6.18
C GLN A 74 -42.55 -5.35 7.68
N SER A 75 -42.71 -6.54 8.27
CA SER A 75 -42.41 -6.79 9.69
C SER A 75 -40.97 -6.44 10.09
N TRP A 76 -40.00 -6.66 9.19
CA TRP A 76 -38.61 -6.29 9.43
C TRP A 76 -38.42 -4.77 9.35
N ARG A 77 -39.03 -4.11 8.35
CA ARG A 77 -39.00 -2.64 8.24
C ARG A 77 -39.58 -1.98 9.48
N ASP A 78 -40.74 -2.45 9.96
CA ASP A 78 -41.39 -1.94 11.17
C ASP A 78 -40.50 -2.14 12.40
N THR A 79 -39.84 -3.31 12.50
CA THR A 79 -38.88 -3.59 13.58
C THR A 79 -37.72 -2.60 13.57
N ILE A 80 -37.10 -2.33 12.42
CA ILE A 80 -35.98 -1.37 12.34
C ILE A 80 -36.46 0.08 12.55
N ALA A 81 -37.62 0.46 12.02
CA ALA A 81 -38.22 1.78 12.25
C ALA A 81 -38.46 2.06 13.74
N SER A 82 -38.92 1.06 14.49
CA SER A 82 -39.07 1.17 15.96
C SER A 82 -37.76 1.36 16.73
N LYS A 83 -36.61 1.07 16.10
CA LYS A 83 -35.27 1.31 16.66
C LYS A 83 -34.73 2.70 16.32
N THR A 84 -35.25 3.36 15.28
CA THR A 84 -34.90 4.74 14.90
C THR A 84 -35.80 5.78 15.54
N GLU A 85 -37.05 5.42 15.82
CA GLU A 85 -38.05 6.30 16.40
C GLU A 85 -38.06 6.14 17.93
N GLY A 86 -38.19 7.25 18.65
CA GLY A 86 -38.16 7.29 20.12
C GLY A 86 -39.22 6.38 20.78
N ALA A 87 -39.18 6.31 22.12
CA ALA A 87 -39.96 5.35 22.92
C ALA A 87 -41.46 5.22 22.60
N ALA A 88 -42.08 6.22 21.96
CA ALA A 88 -43.49 6.22 21.56
C ALA A 88 -43.86 5.11 20.54
N HIS A 89 -42.95 4.65 19.67
CA HIS A 89 -43.27 3.60 18.68
C HIS A 89 -43.04 2.18 19.20
N LYS A 90 -42.29 2.02 20.31
CA LYS A 90 -42.01 0.71 20.93
C LYS A 90 -43.23 0.02 21.53
N GLN A 91 -44.33 0.75 21.76
CA GLN A 91 -45.57 0.20 22.35
C GLN A 91 -46.50 -0.49 21.35
N GLN A 92 -46.28 -0.36 20.03
CA GLN A 92 -47.14 -0.95 19.00
C GLN A 92 -46.64 -2.28 18.42
N ILE A 93 -45.39 -2.69 18.72
CA ILE A 93 -44.84 -3.96 18.23
C ILE A 93 -44.93 -5.01 19.33
N ALA A 94 -46.06 -5.70 19.38
CA ALA A 94 -46.19 -6.91 20.19
C ALA A 94 -45.25 -7.99 19.65
N SER A 95 -44.40 -8.55 20.51
CA SER A 95 -43.41 -9.62 20.25
C SER A 95 -42.17 -9.23 19.42
N ALA A 96 -41.38 -8.26 19.88
CA ALA A 96 -39.96 -8.22 19.49
C ALA A 96 -39.21 -9.42 20.12
N PRO A 97 -38.49 -10.25 19.34
CA PRO A 97 -37.62 -11.29 19.90
C PRO A 97 -36.58 -10.68 20.85
N ALA A 98 -36.13 -11.46 21.84
CA ALA A 98 -35.07 -11.06 22.75
C ALA A 98 -33.84 -10.54 21.97
N GLN A 99 -33.38 -9.35 22.33
CA GLN A 99 -32.20 -8.73 21.71
C GLN A 99 -30.96 -9.59 21.99
N PRO A 100 -30.10 -9.87 20.99
CA PRO A 100 -28.80 -10.49 21.25
C PRO A 100 -27.98 -9.62 22.22
N ALA A 101 -27.12 -10.25 23.02
CA ALA A 101 -26.32 -9.57 24.05
C ALA A 101 -25.41 -8.46 23.50
N ALA A 102 -25.08 -8.49 22.21
CA ALA A 102 -24.42 -7.41 21.49
C ALA A 102 -25.26 -7.02 20.26
N PRO A 103 -25.51 -5.72 20.03
CA PRO A 103 -26.18 -5.27 18.81
C PRO A 103 -25.34 -5.67 17.60
N ASP A 104 -26.01 -6.14 16.55
CA ASP A 104 -25.36 -6.46 15.28
C ASP A 104 -24.64 -5.20 14.76
N PRO A 105 -23.34 -5.27 14.39
CA PRO A 105 -22.60 -4.10 13.93
C PRO A 105 -23.18 -3.49 12.63
N ARG A 106 -24.10 -4.18 11.94
CA ARG A 106 -24.88 -3.67 10.80
C ARG A 106 -26.08 -2.81 11.21
N GLU A 107 -26.50 -2.86 12.47
CA GLU A 107 -27.73 -2.19 12.93
C GLU A 107 -27.74 -0.70 12.59
N GLU A 108 -26.60 -0.03 12.72
CA GLU A 108 -26.47 1.39 12.37
C GLU A 108 -26.73 1.64 10.88
N TYR A 109 -26.21 0.79 9.99
CA TYR A 109 -26.47 0.88 8.56
C TYR A 109 -27.93 0.55 8.22
N TRP A 110 -28.56 -0.38 8.94
CA TRP A 110 -29.99 -0.67 8.76
C TRP A 110 -30.86 0.50 9.17
N LYS A 111 -30.53 1.18 10.28
CA LYS A 111 -31.22 2.40 10.73
C LYS A 111 -31.10 3.51 9.70
N GLN A 112 -29.89 3.77 9.20
CA GLN A 112 -29.66 4.77 8.15
C GLN A 112 -30.39 4.42 6.84
N ALA A 113 -30.38 3.14 6.44
CA ALA A 113 -31.12 2.68 5.28
C ALA A 113 -32.64 2.83 5.45
N ALA A 114 -33.19 2.43 6.60
CA ALA A 114 -34.61 2.57 6.90
C ALA A 114 -35.06 4.05 6.89
N ALA A 115 -34.29 4.94 7.52
CA ALA A 115 -34.55 6.37 7.50
C ALA A 115 -34.52 6.96 6.08
N ALA A 116 -33.64 6.44 5.22
CA ALA A 116 -33.52 6.87 3.83
C ALA A 116 -34.57 6.27 2.88
N VAL A 117 -35.22 5.16 3.25
CA VAL A 117 -36.22 4.43 2.43
C VAL A 117 -37.63 4.54 3.03
N LYS A 118 -37.84 5.48 3.96
CA LYS A 118 -39.09 5.64 4.71
C LYS A 118 -40.30 5.99 3.84
N ASP A 119 -40.09 6.73 2.76
CA ASP A 119 -41.16 7.14 1.86
C ASP A 119 -41.36 6.12 0.72
N SER A 120 -42.62 5.96 0.30
CA SER A 120 -42.99 4.98 -0.71
C SER A 120 -42.35 5.24 -2.08
N ASP A 121 -42.05 6.51 -2.39
CA ASP A 121 -41.52 6.90 -3.70
C ASP A 121 -40.04 6.53 -3.82
N THR A 122 -39.23 6.81 -2.79
CA THR A 122 -37.83 6.39 -2.70
C THR A 122 -37.71 4.87 -2.74
N ARG A 123 -38.56 4.15 -1.98
CA ARG A 123 -38.61 2.68 -2.06
C ARG A 123 -38.92 2.21 -3.48
N ARG A 124 -39.92 2.81 -4.14
CA ARG A 124 -40.29 2.46 -5.52
C ARG A 124 -39.15 2.71 -6.50
N GLN A 125 -38.45 3.84 -6.40
CA GLN A 125 -37.30 4.18 -7.25
C GLN A 125 -36.14 3.20 -7.09
N ILE A 126 -35.82 2.79 -5.85
CA ILE A 126 -34.77 1.79 -5.57
C ILE A 126 -35.15 0.45 -6.20
N LEU A 127 -36.40 0.01 -6.03
CA LEU A 127 -36.89 -1.24 -6.63
C LEU A 127 -36.86 -1.17 -8.17
N GLN A 128 -37.30 -0.06 -8.77
CA GLN A 128 -37.21 0.15 -10.21
C GLN A 128 -35.77 0.10 -10.72
N THR A 129 -34.83 0.71 -10.00
CA THR A 129 -33.39 0.68 -10.34
C THR A 129 -32.83 -0.74 -10.31
N ALA A 130 -33.34 -1.57 -9.40
CA ALA A 130 -33.00 -2.99 -9.29
C ALA A 130 -33.77 -3.90 -10.27
N GLY A 131 -34.61 -3.33 -11.16
CA GLY A 131 -35.44 -4.10 -12.08
C GLY A 131 -36.61 -4.83 -11.42
N LEU A 132 -37.00 -4.42 -10.22
CA LEU A 132 -38.05 -5.01 -9.38
C LEU A 132 -39.34 -4.17 -9.37
N ALA A 133 -39.72 -3.62 -10.52
CA ALA A 133 -41.02 -2.96 -10.67
C ALA A 133 -42.15 -4.02 -10.65
N ASP A 134 -43.22 -3.75 -9.90
CA ASP A 134 -44.45 -4.57 -9.86
C ASP A 134 -44.25 -6.05 -9.51
N VAL A 135 -43.29 -6.35 -8.63
CA VAL A 135 -42.97 -7.72 -8.20
C VAL A 135 -43.79 -8.20 -7.00
N THR A 136 -43.96 -9.52 -6.91
CA THR A 136 -44.61 -10.16 -5.76
C THR A 136 -43.68 -10.25 -4.54
N GLU A 137 -44.25 -10.44 -3.34
CA GLU A 137 -43.45 -10.68 -2.12
C GLU A 137 -42.58 -11.96 -2.21
N GLU A 138 -43.00 -12.96 -3.00
CA GLU A 138 -42.21 -14.16 -3.27
C GLU A 138 -40.98 -13.85 -4.15
N GLN A 139 -41.14 -13.03 -5.19
CA GLN A 139 -40.03 -12.56 -6.01
C GLN A 139 -39.04 -11.72 -5.18
N LEU A 140 -39.54 -10.85 -4.29
CA LEU A 140 -38.71 -10.14 -3.32
C LEU A 140 -37.98 -11.10 -2.37
N ALA A 141 -38.65 -12.17 -1.90
CA ALA A 141 -38.01 -13.19 -1.07
C ALA A 141 -36.87 -13.91 -1.80
N ASN A 142 -37.05 -14.22 -3.08
CA ASN A 142 -36.01 -14.84 -3.89
C ASN A 142 -34.82 -13.90 -4.12
N TYR A 143 -35.11 -12.63 -4.39
CA TYR A 143 -34.08 -11.59 -4.54
C TYR A 143 -33.27 -11.41 -3.24
N ARG A 144 -33.95 -11.36 -2.08
CA ARG A 144 -33.29 -11.32 -0.76
C ARG A 144 -32.30 -12.48 -0.58
N ARG A 145 -32.69 -13.71 -0.92
CA ARG A 145 -31.79 -14.88 -0.81
C ARG A 145 -30.51 -14.72 -1.63
N GLN A 146 -30.59 -14.15 -2.82
CA GLN A 146 -29.43 -13.89 -3.68
C GLN A 146 -28.61 -12.68 -3.20
N LEU A 147 -29.27 -11.67 -2.65
CA LEU A 147 -28.63 -10.45 -2.12
C LEU A 147 -27.84 -10.72 -0.84
N ASN A 148 -28.34 -11.59 0.04
CA ASN A 148 -27.75 -11.88 1.35
C ASN A 148 -26.22 -12.18 1.30
N PRO A 149 -25.70 -13.11 0.48
CA PRO A 149 -24.26 -13.36 0.43
C PRO A 149 -23.46 -12.15 -0.08
N ILE A 150 -24.00 -11.37 -1.02
CA ILE A 150 -23.35 -10.15 -1.52
C ILE A 150 -23.27 -9.09 -0.41
N ALA A 151 -24.37 -8.89 0.32
CA ALA A 151 -24.42 -7.95 1.43
C ALA A 151 -23.49 -8.36 2.57
N GLU A 152 -23.40 -9.65 2.89
CA GLU A 152 -22.48 -10.18 3.90
C GLU A 152 -21.01 -9.94 3.50
N HIS A 153 -20.63 -10.29 2.27
CA HIS A 153 -19.26 -10.07 1.79
C HIS A 153 -18.89 -8.58 1.75
N ALA A 154 -19.82 -7.72 1.31
CA ALA A 154 -19.62 -6.28 1.31
C ALA A 154 -19.47 -5.71 2.72
N PHE A 155 -20.19 -6.26 3.70
CA PHE A 155 -20.06 -5.86 5.09
C PHE A 155 -18.70 -6.27 5.70
N GLN A 156 -18.23 -7.48 5.41
CA GLN A 156 -16.89 -7.93 5.83
C GLN A 156 -15.80 -7.04 5.23
N ALA A 157 -15.91 -6.72 3.94
CA ALA A 157 -15.01 -5.78 3.27
C ALA A 157 -15.05 -4.38 3.91
N LEU A 158 -16.23 -3.89 4.28
CA LEU A 158 -16.37 -2.62 4.99
C LEU A 158 -15.67 -2.65 6.35
N GLN A 159 -15.80 -3.75 7.11
CA GLN A 159 -15.09 -3.89 8.38
C GLN A 159 -13.56 -3.81 8.19
N HIS A 160 -13.02 -4.40 7.13
CA HIS A 160 -11.59 -4.30 6.82
C HIS A 160 -11.17 -2.84 6.53
N VAL A 161 -11.99 -2.10 5.80
CA VAL A 161 -11.74 -0.68 5.51
C VAL A 161 -11.83 0.17 6.78
N THR A 162 -12.85 -0.04 7.61
CA THR A 162 -12.98 0.65 8.91
C THR A 162 -11.81 0.32 9.83
N GLN A 163 -11.29 -0.92 9.83
CA GLN A 163 -10.09 -1.28 10.58
C GLN A 163 -8.86 -0.49 10.09
N LEU A 164 -8.65 -0.33 8.78
CA LEU A 164 -7.57 0.51 8.25
C LEU A 164 -7.74 2.00 8.65
N ALA A 165 -8.97 2.52 8.60
CA ALA A 165 -9.27 3.92 8.90
C ALA A 165 -9.20 4.26 10.39
N THR A 166 -9.40 3.28 11.29
CA THR A 166 -9.41 3.48 12.75
C THR A 166 -8.17 2.94 13.45
N GLY A 167 -7.47 2.00 12.83
CA GLY A 167 -6.25 1.36 13.29
C GLY A 167 -5.01 2.24 13.19
N PRO A 168 -3.81 1.68 13.49
CA PRO A 168 -2.56 2.42 13.51
C PRO A 168 -2.15 2.98 12.14
N GLU A 169 -2.67 2.44 11.04
CA GLU A 169 -2.38 2.87 9.67
C GLU A 169 -2.78 4.33 9.42
N LYS A 170 -3.83 4.81 10.10
CA LYS A 170 -4.34 6.18 9.93
C LYS A 170 -3.33 7.26 10.32
N ASP A 171 -2.44 6.95 11.27
CA ASP A 171 -1.49 7.90 11.85
C ASP A 171 -0.13 7.89 11.13
N LYS A 172 0.15 6.84 10.33
CA LYS A 172 1.44 6.62 9.65
C LYS A 172 1.90 7.79 8.79
N ALA A 173 0.99 8.44 8.07
CA ALA A 173 1.30 9.60 7.25
C ALA A 173 1.81 10.78 8.10
N ASN A 174 1.15 11.05 9.23
CA ASN A 174 1.55 12.13 10.13
C ASN A 174 2.84 11.80 10.86
N ASP A 175 3.00 10.55 11.31
CA ASP A 175 4.22 10.11 11.99
C ASP A 175 5.43 10.09 11.06
N ALA A 176 5.23 9.79 9.77
CA ALA A 176 6.28 9.94 8.76
C ALA A 176 6.71 11.40 8.60
N LEU A 177 5.76 12.34 8.57
CA LEU A 177 6.06 13.76 8.48
C LEU A 177 6.81 14.26 9.74
N LYS A 178 6.42 13.81 10.93
CA LYS A 178 7.17 14.08 12.17
C LYS A 178 8.60 13.53 12.09
N ALA A 179 8.78 12.30 11.63
CA ALA A 179 10.10 11.71 11.44
C ALA A 179 10.96 12.50 10.45
N LEU A 180 10.38 12.99 9.33
CA LEU A 180 11.08 13.89 8.40
C LEU A 180 11.50 15.19 9.06
N LYS A 181 10.63 15.81 9.87
CA LYS A 181 10.98 17.03 10.63
C LYS A 181 12.07 16.79 11.66
N ILE A 182 12.03 15.68 12.38
CA ILE A 182 13.08 15.31 13.34
C ILE A 182 14.41 15.04 12.61
N ALA A 183 14.38 14.38 11.44
CA ALA A 183 15.59 14.20 10.63
C ALA A 183 16.17 15.54 10.16
N ALA A 184 15.31 16.45 9.70
CA ALA A 184 15.71 17.76 9.19
C ALA A 184 16.24 18.69 10.29
N TYR A 185 15.55 18.75 11.44
CA TYR A 185 15.72 19.81 12.44
C TYR A 185 15.87 19.34 13.88
N GLY A 186 15.67 18.05 14.16
CA GLY A 186 15.82 17.46 15.50
C GLY A 186 14.57 17.52 16.38
N ARG A 187 13.48 18.15 15.89
CA ARG A 187 12.17 18.24 16.56
C ARG A 187 11.04 18.38 15.54
N ASP A 188 9.84 17.95 15.90
CA ASP A 188 8.67 17.91 15.02
C ASP A 188 7.86 19.22 14.98
N ASP A 189 8.12 20.14 15.91
CA ASP A 189 7.51 21.47 16.01
C ASP A 189 8.33 22.58 15.32
N PHE A 190 9.43 22.23 14.64
CA PHE A 190 10.30 23.22 14.01
C PHE A 190 9.56 24.02 12.93
N THR A 191 9.85 25.33 12.91
CA THR A 191 9.55 26.25 11.82
C THR A 191 10.76 27.16 11.62
N PRO A 192 11.05 27.63 10.39
CA PRO A 192 12.19 28.53 10.16
C PRO A 192 12.16 29.79 11.05
N ALA A 193 10.99 30.36 11.31
CA ALA A 193 10.84 31.50 12.21
C ALA A 193 11.12 31.15 13.69
N GLY A 194 10.73 29.94 14.11
CA GLY A 194 10.90 29.43 15.47
C GLY A 194 12.21 28.67 15.72
N ALA A 195 13.19 28.75 14.82
CA ALA A 195 14.53 28.21 15.04
C ALA A 195 15.19 28.85 16.27
N LYS A 196 15.96 28.08 17.02
CA LYS A 196 16.65 28.47 18.25
C LYS A 196 18.11 28.08 18.18
N ASP A 197 18.97 28.73 18.95
CA ASP A 197 20.39 28.35 19.08
C ASP A 197 20.60 26.86 19.41
N THR A 198 19.71 26.26 20.21
CA THR A 198 19.78 24.84 20.59
C THR A 198 19.63 23.88 19.41
N ASP A 199 18.94 24.29 18.33
CA ASP A 199 18.74 23.48 17.13
C ASP A 199 20.06 23.26 16.35
N CYS A 200 21.10 24.03 16.68
CA CYS A 200 22.37 24.07 15.97
C CYS A 200 23.53 23.42 16.72
N LYS A 201 23.32 22.97 17.97
CA LYS A 201 24.38 22.51 18.88
C LYS A 201 24.54 20.99 18.95
N GLY A 202 23.92 20.25 18.02
CA GLY A 202 24.04 18.81 17.94
C GLY A 202 23.44 18.06 19.14
N GLN A 203 23.71 16.76 19.21
CA GLN A 203 23.17 15.89 20.25
C GLN A 203 23.53 16.39 21.67
N GLY A 204 22.51 16.60 22.50
CA GLY A 204 22.65 17.08 23.87
C GLY A 204 23.19 18.50 24.00
N GLY A 205 23.27 19.27 22.91
CA GLY A 205 23.82 20.63 22.93
C GLY A 205 25.34 20.69 23.11
N THR A 206 26.05 19.59 22.84
CA THR A 206 27.49 19.44 23.11
C THR A 206 28.41 19.97 22.02
N GLY A 207 27.88 20.33 20.84
CA GLY A 207 28.60 20.96 19.73
C GLY A 207 28.91 22.43 19.99
N THR A 208 29.68 22.74 21.04
CA THR A 208 29.99 24.10 21.47
C THR A 208 30.98 24.83 20.55
N THR A 209 31.72 24.08 19.73
CA THR A 209 32.59 24.60 18.67
C THR A 209 32.21 23.95 17.34
N ARG A 210 32.57 24.60 16.23
CA ARG A 210 32.28 24.07 14.90
C ARG A 210 32.92 22.69 14.71
N GLN A 211 34.17 22.48 15.14
CA GLN A 211 34.82 21.17 15.05
C GLN A 211 34.14 20.10 15.93
N LEU A 212 33.63 20.43 17.12
CA LEU A 212 32.88 19.47 17.93
C LEU A 212 31.54 19.10 17.27
N LEU A 213 30.84 20.09 16.72
CA LEU A 213 29.60 19.87 15.98
C LEU A 213 29.83 19.00 14.74
N CYS A 214 30.85 19.33 13.95
CA CYS A 214 31.05 18.84 12.60
C CYS A 214 32.05 17.68 12.49
N GLY A 215 32.79 17.37 13.56
CA GLY A 215 33.69 16.22 13.65
C GLY A 215 35.15 16.54 13.33
N ALA A 216 35.99 15.58 13.71
CA ALA A 216 37.44 15.53 13.48
C ALA A 216 37.88 14.06 13.32
N PRO A 217 39.09 13.77 12.83
CA PRO A 217 39.55 12.41 12.61
C PRO A 217 39.44 11.52 13.85
N ASN A 218 38.98 10.30 13.65
CA ASN A 218 38.71 9.31 14.70
C ASN A 218 37.67 9.78 15.73
N THR A 219 36.76 10.68 15.36
CA THR A 219 35.64 11.12 16.21
C THR A 219 34.34 11.13 15.40
N ASP A 220 33.21 11.15 16.12
CA ASP A 220 31.89 11.30 15.51
C ASP A 220 31.40 12.74 15.70
N ALA A 221 31.02 13.39 14.60
CA ALA A 221 30.33 14.67 14.62
C ALA A 221 29.11 14.61 15.55
N LYS A 222 28.82 15.72 16.24
CA LYS A 222 27.58 15.87 17.02
C LYS A 222 26.40 16.31 16.17
N ALA A 223 26.63 16.64 14.90
CA ALA A 223 25.63 17.07 13.93
C ALA A 223 24.58 15.97 13.68
N ASN A 224 23.45 16.01 14.38
CA ASN A 224 22.41 14.99 14.37
C ASN A 224 21.21 15.28 13.45
N THR A 225 21.26 16.36 12.67
CA THR A 225 20.18 16.79 11.76
C THR A 225 20.72 17.26 10.42
N ILE A 226 19.89 17.23 9.36
CA ILE A 226 20.27 17.74 8.04
C ILE A 226 20.55 19.26 8.08
N ALA A 227 19.82 20.03 8.88
CA ALA A 227 20.08 21.45 9.10
C ALA A 227 21.48 21.71 9.70
N GLN A 228 21.95 20.85 10.60
CA GLN A 228 23.29 20.98 11.16
C GLN A 228 24.38 20.59 10.14
N PHE A 229 24.08 19.68 9.20
CA PHE A 229 24.98 19.44 8.07
C PHE A 229 25.13 20.70 7.23
N MET A 230 24.04 21.44 6.96
CA MET A 230 24.12 22.72 6.24
C MET A 230 25.02 23.71 6.96
N LEU A 231 24.89 23.85 8.28
CA LEU A 231 25.78 24.70 9.08
C LEU A 231 27.26 24.29 8.95
N CYS A 232 27.53 22.99 8.99
CA CYS A 232 28.89 22.46 8.92
C CYS A 232 29.56 22.68 7.56
N VAL A 233 28.83 22.46 6.45
CA VAL A 233 29.39 22.55 5.09
C VAL A 233 29.24 23.94 4.46
N CYS A 234 28.34 24.78 4.94
CA CYS A 234 28.06 26.11 4.37
C CYS A 234 28.45 27.28 5.25
N GLY A 235 28.62 27.05 6.56
CA GLY A 235 28.98 28.11 7.49
C GLY A 235 30.26 28.83 7.05
N VAL A 236 30.21 30.15 7.03
CA VAL A 236 31.36 30.98 6.67
C VAL A 236 32.38 30.96 7.82
N ASP A 237 33.68 30.87 7.49
CA ASP A 237 34.74 31.13 8.47
C ASP A 237 35.03 32.64 8.54
N GLY A 238 35.28 33.15 9.74
CA GLY A 238 35.50 34.58 9.96
C GLY A 238 36.78 35.14 9.33
N THR A 239 37.71 34.30 8.87
CA THR A 239 38.93 34.77 8.19
C THR A 239 38.83 34.76 6.67
N ASP A 240 38.08 33.82 6.09
CA ASP A 240 38.13 33.56 4.65
C ASP A 240 36.87 34.05 3.92
N ASN A 241 35.74 34.25 4.62
CA ASN A 241 34.47 34.77 4.08
C ASN A 241 33.89 34.06 2.83
N ASN A 242 34.48 32.94 2.38
CA ASN A 242 34.06 32.20 1.20
C ASN A 242 32.61 31.72 1.30
N LYS A 243 31.87 31.94 0.23
CA LYS A 243 30.46 31.60 0.07
C LYS A 243 30.29 30.29 -0.68
N LEU A 244 30.62 29.20 -0.01
CA LEU A 244 30.74 27.89 -0.67
C LEU A 244 29.42 27.30 -1.16
N CYS A 245 28.28 27.62 -0.54
CA CYS A 245 27.02 26.94 -0.82
C CYS A 245 26.07 27.75 -1.70
N GLU A 246 26.02 29.06 -1.51
CA GLU A 246 25.20 29.96 -2.33
C GLU A 246 25.80 31.36 -2.34
N SER A 247 25.85 31.99 -3.51
CA SER A 247 26.44 33.33 -3.71
C SER A 247 25.80 34.41 -2.82
N SER A 248 24.54 34.24 -2.49
CA SER A 248 23.74 35.15 -1.66
C SER A 248 23.72 34.79 -0.17
N GLN A 249 24.48 33.78 0.28
CA GLN A 249 24.60 33.46 1.70
C GLN A 249 25.22 34.63 2.48
N SER A 250 24.82 34.75 3.74
CA SER A 250 25.34 35.72 4.68
C SER A 250 26.85 35.53 4.89
N SER A 251 27.59 36.63 5.01
CA SER A 251 29.01 36.63 5.43
C SER A 251 29.18 36.51 6.95
N THR A 252 28.09 36.32 7.71
CA THR A 252 28.16 36.10 9.15
C THR A 252 28.90 34.80 9.43
N ALA A 253 30.05 34.90 10.10
CA ALA A 253 30.83 33.73 10.49
C ALA A 253 30.00 32.78 11.35
N PHE A 254 30.02 31.49 11.01
CA PHE A 254 29.31 30.49 11.78
C PHE A 254 30.10 30.12 13.03
N ASN A 255 29.55 30.47 14.19
CA ASN A 255 30.03 30.06 15.49
C ASN A 255 28.85 29.47 16.29
N PRO A 256 28.87 28.17 16.62
CA PRO A 256 27.80 27.53 17.39
C PRO A 256 27.47 28.20 18.73
N SER A 257 28.38 29.00 19.29
CA SER A 257 28.19 29.68 20.56
C SER A 257 27.58 31.09 20.45
N SER A 258 27.61 31.74 19.28
CA SER A 258 27.22 33.16 19.18
C SER A 258 26.36 33.55 17.98
N THR A 259 26.44 32.84 16.86
CA THR A 259 25.67 33.14 15.64
C THR A 259 24.84 31.98 15.07
N PRO A 260 24.54 30.89 15.80
CA PRO A 260 24.02 29.68 15.17
C PRO A 260 22.64 29.86 14.53
N GLU A 261 21.68 30.48 15.24
CA GLU A 261 20.33 30.67 14.74
C GLU A 261 20.29 31.57 13.50
N GLN A 262 21.04 32.68 13.51
CA GLN A 262 21.09 33.63 12.40
C GLN A 262 21.61 32.95 11.11
N VAL A 263 22.70 32.20 11.22
CA VAL A 263 23.28 31.49 10.06
C VAL A 263 22.35 30.38 9.59
N LEU A 264 21.72 29.64 10.50
CA LEU A 264 20.75 28.61 10.12
C LEU A 264 19.57 29.19 9.36
N LYS A 265 18.95 30.27 9.88
CA LYS A 265 17.83 30.95 9.24
C LYS A 265 18.20 31.46 7.85
N ASP A 266 19.38 32.06 7.69
CA ASP A 266 19.86 32.51 6.38
C ASP A 266 19.99 31.34 5.40
N LEU A 267 20.69 30.26 5.76
CA LEU A 267 20.88 29.10 4.90
C LEU A 267 19.56 28.45 4.50
N LEU A 268 18.65 28.22 5.46
CA LEU A 268 17.32 27.66 5.18
C LEU A 268 16.52 28.55 4.20
N SER A 269 16.64 29.88 4.30
CA SER A 269 15.98 30.80 3.38
C SER A 269 16.50 30.73 1.94
N LYS A 270 17.71 30.17 1.73
CA LYS A 270 18.30 29.98 0.39
C LYS A 270 17.89 28.66 -0.26
N CYS A 271 17.27 27.74 0.49
CA CYS A 271 16.72 26.55 -0.10
C CYS A 271 15.56 26.90 -1.05
N PRO A 272 15.44 26.21 -2.21
CA PRO A 272 14.26 26.34 -3.06
C PRO A 272 12.98 26.03 -2.26
N GLN A 273 11.88 26.69 -2.62
CA GLN A 273 10.60 26.44 -1.95
C GLN A 273 10.15 24.99 -2.17
N PRO A 274 9.60 24.32 -1.12
CA PRO A 274 9.09 22.95 -1.24
C PRO A 274 7.84 22.93 -2.14
N SER A 275 7.48 21.74 -2.65
CA SER A 275 6.25 21.58 -3.42
C SER A 275 5.02 21.78 -2.51
N PRO A 276 4.14 22.77 -2.77
CA PRO A 276 3.02 23.07 -1.87
C PRO A 276 1.88 22.05 -1.96
N LYS A 277 1.89 21.16 -2.97
CA LYS A 277 0.80 20.24 -3.29
C LYS A 277 1.20 18.77 -3.31
N THR A 278 2.50 18.47 -3.29
CA THR A 278 3.00 17.12 -3.48
C THR A 278 3.57 16.59 -2.18
N PRO A 279 2.93 15.61 -1.53
CA PRO A 279 3.49 14.93 -0.36
C PRO A 279 4.80 14.20 -0.70
N ALA A 280 5.63 13.95 0.31
CA ALA A 280 6.78 13.06 0.16
C ALA A 280 6.32 11.60 0.00
N THR A 281 7.06 10.81 -0.78
CA THR A 281 6.82 9.36 -0.97
C THR A 281 7.96 8.55 -0.36
N ALA A 282 7.69 7.28 -0.02
CA ALA A 282 8.71 6.38 0.53
C ALA A 282 9.93 6.26 -0.40
N ALA A 283 9.68 6.08 -1.70
CA ALA A 283 10.72 5.95 -2.71
C ALA A 283 11.59 7.21 -2.83
N GLU A 284 10.99 8.40 -2.76
CA GLU A 284 11.72 9.66 -2.81
C GLU A 284 12.62 9.84 -1.57
N VAL A 285 12.10 9.56 -0.37
CA VAL A 285 12.88 9.64 0.87
C VAL A 285 14.08 8.69 0.81
N GLN A 286 13.86 7.44 0.39
CA GLN A 286 14.93 6.45 0.24
C GLN A 286 15.98 6.88 -0.78
N ALA A 287 15.56 7.38 -1.95
CA ALA A 287 16.48 7.82 -3.00
C ALA A 287 17.36 8.99 -2.52
N LYS A 288 16.77 9.98 -1.84
CA LYS A 288 17.51 11.14 -1.32
C LYS A 288 18.43 10.79 -0.15
N ALA A 289 17.99 9.92 0.76
CA ALA A 289 18.85 9.42 1.84
C ALA A 289 20.04 8.62 1.29
N THR A 290 19.81 7.76 0.29
CA THR A 290 20.86 7.01 -0.39
C THR A 290 21.84 7.94 -1.12
N ALA A 291 21.33 8.96 -1.80
CA ALA A 291 22.17 9.95 -2.46
C ALA A 291 23.07 10.70 -1.45
N LEU A 292 22.55 11.06 -0.28
CA LEU A 292 23.34 11.69 0.78
C LEU A 292 24.44 10.75 1.29
N ILE A 293 24.11 9.48 1.58
CA ILE A 293 25.09 8.48 2.02
C ILE A 293 26.18 8.29 0.96
N ASN A 294 25.81 8.20 -0.31
CA ASN A 294 26.78 8.01 -1.41
C ASN A 294 27.66 9.25 -1.66
N ALA A 295 27.28 10.42 -1.15
CA ALA A 295 28.08 11.64 -1.24
C ALA A 295 29.16 11.74 -0.15
N PHE A 296 29.13 10.85 0.85
CA PHE A 296 30.24 10.72 1.79
C PHE A 296 31.48 10.14 1.10
N GLN A 297 32.63 10.70 1.43
CA GLN A 297 33.94 10.25 1.00
C GLN A 297 34.63 9.49 2.14
N GLN A 298 35.56 8.60 1.82
CA GLN A 298 36.32 7.84 2.80
C GLN A 298 37.79 8.30 2.82
N LYS A 299 38.34 8.52 4.02
CA LYS A 299 39.77 8.78 4.21
C LYS A 299 40.24 8.11 5.49
N GLY A 300 41.06 7.08 5.33
CA GLY A 300 41.49 6.25 6.46
C GLY A 300 40.30 5.55 7.14
N LYS A 301 40.15 5.78 8.45
CA LYS A 301 39.09 5.20 9.28
C LYS A 301 37.87 6.12 9.42
N ASP A 302 37.85 7.22 8.69
CA ASP A 302 36.79 8.22 8.77
C ASP A 302 36.04 8.31 7.44
N THR A 303 34.78 8.71 7.53
CA THR A 303 33.97 9.12 6.41
C THR A 303 33.54 10.56 6.59
N TYR A 304 33.54 11.36 5.53
CA TYR A 304 33.18 12.77 5.59
C TYR A 304 32.33 13.22 4.41
N TYR A 305 31.46 14.19 4.67
CA TYR A 305 30.63 14.87 3.69
C TYR A 305 31.10 16.32 3.58
N GLY A 306 31.50 16.78 2.39
CA GLY A 306 32.13 18.09 2.19
C GLY A 306 33.63 18.01 1.87
N PHE A 307 34.35 19.08 2.17
CA PHE A 307 35.79 19.20 1.91
C PHE A 307 36.61 18.93 3.16
N TYR A 308 37.66 18.10 3.06
CA TYR A 308 38.55 17.77 4.17
C TYR A 308 40.01 17.54 3.75
N THR A 309 40.92 18.34 4.28
CA THR A 309 42.37 18.24 4.03
C THR A 309 43.18 17.92 5.27
N GLY A 310 42.83 18.44 6.45
CA GLY A 310 43.57 18.25 7.70
C GLY A 310 42.75 18.50 8.97
N THR A 311 43.33 18.16 10.14
CA THR A 311 42.89 18.28 11.56
C THR A 311 41.42 18.08 11.95
N GLY A 312 40.44 18.63 11.23
CA GLY A 312 39.01 18.43 11.46
C GLY A 312 38.12 19.40 10.69
N CYS A 313 36.81 19.20 10.78
CA CYS A 313 35.79 20.02 10.14
C CYS A 313 35.55 21.32 10.92
N SER A 314 36.60 22.15 11.00
CA SER A 314 36.61 23.38 11.81
C SER A 314 36.01 24.60 11.10
N GLY A 315 35.76 24.52 9.79
CA GLY A 315 35.32 25.63 8.96
C GLY A 315 36.43 26.32 8.18
N LYS A 316 37.69 26.10 8.55
CA LYS A 316 38.84 26.67 7.86
C LYS A 316 39.11 25.93 6.56
N SER A 317 39.33 26.70 5.49
CA SER A 317 39.59 26.19 4.14
C SER A 317 40.83 25.29 4.05
N ASN A 318 41.83 25.50 4.91
CA ASN A 318 43.04 24.69 5.01
C ASN A 318 42.94 23.48 5.97
N GLN A 319 41.77 23.25 6.59
CA GLN A 319 41.52 22.10 7.45
C GLN A 319 40.35 21.27 6.91
N GLY A 320 39.13 21.80 7.01
CA GLY A 320 37.94 21.04 6.64
C GLY A 320 36.67 21.83 6.85
N ILE A 321 35.78 21.72 5.87
CA ILE A 321 34.45 22.30 5.82
C ILE A 321 33.52 21.15 5.47
N CYS A 322 33.20 20.35 6.48
CA CYS A 322 32.65 19.02 6.30
C CYS A 322 31.80 18.59 7.50
N VAL A 323 31.18 17.42 7.40
CA VAL A 323 30.70 16.62 8.54
C VAL A 323 31.46 15.30 8.52
N MET A 324 32.01 14.84 9.65
CA MET A 324 32.84 13.65 9.73
C MET A 324 32.37 12.66 10.81
N TYR A 325 32.39 11.37 10.47
CA TYR A 325 32.11 10.26 11.37
C TYR A 325 33.18 9.18 11.24
N LYS A 326 33.33 8.36 12.28
CA LYS A 326 34.13 7.14 12.17
C LYS A 326 33.40 6.12 11.29
N ALA A 327 34.17 5.40 10.49
CA ALA A 327 33.69 4.35 9.58
C ALA A 327 34.74 3.27 9.33
N GLY A 328 35.72 3.11 10.23
CA GLY A 328 36.86 2.21 10.06
C GLY A 328 36.54 0.75 10.38
N THR A 329 35.41 0.49 11.03
CA THR A 329 34.96 -0.84 11.45
C THR A 329 33.48 -1.06 11.13
N LYS A 330 33.07 -2.32 11.06
CA LYS A 330 31.65 -2.69 10.90
C LYS A 330 30.76 -2.08 11.99
N GLN A 331 31.23 -2.09 13.24
CA GLN A 331 30.49 -1.51 14.37
C GLN A 331 30.29 0.01 14.23
N GLU A 332 31.28 0.72 13.70
CA GLU A 332 31.18 2.16 13.44
C GLU A 332 30.20 2.46 12.29
N LEU A 333 30.19 1.64 11.23
CA LEU A 333 29.19 1.74 10.16
C LEU A 333 27.77 1.46 10.66
N GLU A 334 27.60 0.45 11.51
CA GLU A 334 26.32 0.16 12.17
C GLU A 334 25.88 1.32 13.08
N THR A 335 26.82 1.93 13.79
CA THR A 335 26.56 3.11 14.63
C THR A 335 26.08 4.29 13.76
N LEU A 336 26.75 4.56 12.63
CA LEU A 336 26.33 5.59 11.68
C LEU A 336 24.94 5.31 11.10
N ALA A 337 24.60 4.05 10.81
CA ALA A 337 23.26 3.66 10.36
C ALA A 337 22.17 3.98 11.39
N THR A 338 22.50 3.96 12.68
CA THR A 338 21.59 4.32 13.78
C THR A 338 21.61 5.80 14.16
N HIS A 339 22.46 6.61 13.50
CA HIS A 339 22.60 8.03 13.81
C HIS A 339 21.27 8.79 13.59
N PRO A 340 20.90 9.77 14.45
CA PRO A 340 19.53 10.31 14.47
C PRO A 340 18.98 10.79 13.12
N TRP A 341 19.73 11.56 12.34
CA TRP A 341 19.26 12.02 11.02
C TRP A 341 18.94 10.85 10.07
N LEU A 342 19.77 9.81 10.07
CA LEU A 342 19.62 8.67 9.16
C LEU A 342 18.52 7.72 9.64
N SER A 343 18.51 7.39 10.93
CA SER A 343 17.47 6.58 11.56
C SER A 343 16.07 7.18 11.37
N GLN A 344 15.95 8.51 11.44
CA GLN A 344 14.69 9.21 11.22
C GLN A 344 14.27 9.25 9.74
N LEU A 345 15.20 9.41 8.79
CA LEU A 345 14.90 9.26 7.36
C LEU A 345 14.43 7.84 7.02
N GLN A 346 15.07 6.82 7.59
CA GLN A 346 14.66 5.41 7.43
C GLN A 346 13.28 5.15 8.05
N THR A 347 13.02 5.71 9.23
CA THR A 347 11.72 5.65 9.89
C THR A 347 10.63 6.30 9.04
N ALA A 348 10.88 7.51 8.51
CA ALA A 348 9.96 8.20 7.60
C ALA A 348 9.66 7.37 6.34
N ALA A 349 10.69 6.82 5.69
CA ALA A 349 10.53 5.96 4.51
C ALA A 349 9.68 4.72 4.82
N LYS A 350 9.91 4.06 5.95
CA LYS A 350 9.13 2.88 6.39
C LYS A 350 7.66 3.24 6.64
N LEU A 351 7.40 4.33 7.36
CA LEU A 351 6.04 4.77 7.68
C LEU A 351 5.27 5.22 6.42
N LEU A 352 5.92 5.93 5.49
CA LEU A 352 5.33 6.26 4.19
C LEU A 352 5.01 5.00 3.39
N HIS A 353 5.91 4.01 3.38
CA HIS A 353 5.69 2.77 2.65
C HIS A 353 4.49 1.99 3.20
N GLU A 354 4.39 1.87 4.53
CA GLU A 354 3.24 1.25 5.21
C GLU A 354 1.93 2.00 4.88
N HIS A 355 1.97 3.33 4.86
CA HIS A 355 0.82 4.16 4.51
C HIS A 355 0.40 4.02 3.04
N GLU A 356 1.35 4.06 2.10
CA GLU A 356 1.12 3.84 0.66
C GLU A 356 0.50 2.46 0.40
N GLN A 357 0.98 1.42 1.07
CA GLN A 357 0.39 0.07 1.01
C GLN A 357 -1.04 0.06 1.57
N ALA A 358 -1.31 0.77 2.66
CA ALA A 358 -2.64 0.85 3.25
C ALA A 358 -3.63 1.58 2.31
N LEU A 359 -3.21 2.67 1.65
CA LEU A 359 -4.02 3.35 0.63
C LEU A 359 -4.30 2.46 -0.58
N SER A 360 -3.32 1.69 -1.05
CA SER A 360 -3.52 0.74 -2.14
C SER A 360 -4.52 -0.36 -1.78
N LYS A 361 -4.43 -0.91 -0.56
CA LYS A 361 -5.41 -1.88 -0.04
C LYS A 361 -6.79 -1.26 0.11
N LEU A 362 -6.89 -0.06 0.67
CA LEU A 362 -8.13 0.69 0.81
C LEU A 362 -8.85 0.79 -0.53
N ALA A 363 -8.16 1.32 -1.56
CA ALA A 363 -8.73 1.49 -2.89
C ALA A 363 -9.24 0.17 -3.51
N ALA A 364 -8.49 -0.93 -3.33
CA ALA A 364 -8.89 -2.25 -3.84
C ALA A 364 -10.13 -2.80 -3.14
N VAL A 365 -10.22 -2.64 -1.81
CA VAL A 365 -11.37 -3.11 -1.03
C VAL A 365 -12.60 -2.23 -1.29
N GLU A 366 -12.44 -0.91 -1.39
CA GLU A 366 -13.51 0.01 -1.79
C GLU A 366 -14.10 -0.32 -3.16
N GLN A 367 -13.24 -0.64 -4.14
CA GLN A 367 -13.71 -1.13 -5.45
C GLN A 367 -14.51 -2.42 -5.35
N THR A 368 -14.14 -3.33 -4.44
CA THR A 368 -14.88 -4.58 -4.20
C THR A 368 -16.27 -4.31 -3.63
N ILE A 369 -16.40 -3.36 -2.69
CA ILE A 369 -17.70 -2.96 -2.13
C ILE A 369 -18.56 -2.26 -3.19
N ALA A 370 -17.97 -1.38 -4.00
CA ALA A 370 -18.66 -0.72 -5.10
C ALA A 370 -19.12 -1.71 -6.19
N ALA A 371 -18.31 -2.73 -6.50
CA ALA A 371 -18.67 -3.81 -7.40
C ALA A 371 -19.81 -4.66 -6.81
N ALA A 372 -19.74 -5.01 -5.53
CA ALA A 372 -20.82 -5.71 -4.83
C ALA A 372 -22.13 -4.93 -4.87
N ALA A 373 -22.10 -3.60 -4.73
CA ALA A 373 -23.27 -2.76 -4.89
C ALA A 373 -23.85 -2.85 -6.31
N LYS A 374 -23.03 -2.76 -7.36
CA LYS A 374 -23.49 -2.94 -8.74
C LYS A 374 -24.09 -4.33 -8.99
N THR A 375 -23.42 -5.38 -8.52
CA THR A 375 -23.91 -6.75 -8.64
C THR A 375 -25.22 -6.93 -7.90
N ALA A 376 -25.36 -6.35 -6.71
CA ALA A 376 -26.60 -6.37 -5.94
C ALA A 376 -27.77 -5.81 -6.76
N TYR A 377 -27.65 -4.62 -7.35
CA TYR A 377 -28.69 -4.03 -8.20
C TYR A 377 -28.93 -4.78 -9.52
N ALA A 378 -27.93 -5.50 -10.04
CA ALA A 378 -28.01 -6.25 -11.30
C ALA A 378 -28.46 -7.72 -11.12
N LEU A 379 -28.76 -8.16 -9.89
CA LEU A 379 -29.28 -9.50 -9.64
C LEU A 379 -30.54 -9.76 -10.49
N LYS A 380 -30.53 -10.83 -11.28
CA LYS A 380 -31.72 -11.29 -11.99
C LYS A 380 -32.54 -12.17 -11.05
N SER A 381 -33.80 -11.79 -10.81
CA SER A 381 -34.73 -12.70 -10.15
C SER A 381 -35.17 -13.77 -11.16
N ALA A 382 -34.96 -15.05 -10.84
CA ALA A 382 -35.35 -16.17 -11.71
C ALA A 382 -36.84 -16.13 -12.09
N ALA A 383 -37.68 -15.52 -11.25
CA ALA A 383 -39.13 -15.41 -11.43
C ALA A 383 -39.59 -14.16 -12.20
N ILE A 384 -38.73 -13.18 -12.51
CA ILE A 384 -39.07 -12.06 -13.41
C ILE A 384 -38.85 -12.43 -14.88
N THR A 385 -38.13 -13.52 -15.12
CA THR A 385 -37.75 -13.95 -16.48
C THR A 385 -38.79 -14.86 -17.15
N ASP A 386 -39.82 -15.30 -16.43
CA ASP A 386 -40.81 -16.27 -16.93
C ASP A 386 -42.10 -15.63 -17.50
N GLU A 387 -42.39 -14.35 -17.18
CA GLU A 387 -43.66 -13.72 -17.61
C GLU A 387 -43.59 -12.90 -18.91
N ARG A 388 -42.43 -12.82 -19.59
CA ARG A 388 -42.29 -12.02 -20.83
C ARG A 388 -42.46 -12.80 -22.14
N HIS A 389 -42.91 -14.05 -22.08
CA HIS A 389 -43.25 -14.85 -23.26
C HIS A 389 -44.64 -15.50 -23.10
N SER A 390 -45.71 -14.71 -23.23
CA SER A 390 -47.03 -15.27 -23.55
C SER A 390 -47.90 -14.25 -24.29
N PRO A 391 -48.07 -14.38 -25.62
CA PRO A 391 -49.11 -13.66 -26.36
C PRO A 391 -50.46 -14.37 -26.17
N ALA A 392 -51.48 -13.59 -25.81
CA ALA A 392 -52.87 -14.01 -25.78
C ALA A 392 -53.42 -14.25 -27.20
N SER A 393 -54.15 -15.36 -27.41
CA SER A 393 -55.36 -15.43 -28.25
C SER A 393 -56.05 -16.80 -28.12
N GLU A 394 -57.23 -16.77 -27.52
CA GLU A 394 -58.50 -17.25 -28.09
C GLU A 394 -58.67 -18.68 -28.66
N GLN A 395 -59.75 -19.31 -28.14
CA GLN A 395 -60.69 -20.24 -28.78
C GLN A 395 -60.50 -21.77 -28.67
N LYS A 396 -61.32 -22.33 -27.75
CA LYS A 396 -62.31 -23.43 -27.92
C LYS A 396 -61.84 -24.82 -28.42
N GLN A 397 -62.11 -25.80 -27.54
CA GLN A 397 -62.54 -27.20 -27.77
C GLN A 397 -61.51 -28.07 -28.52
N GLN A 398 -61.01 -29.18 -27.98
CA GLN A 398 -61.77 -30.37 -27.58
C GLN A 398 -60.78 -31.37 -26.93
N ALA A 399 -61.29 -32.17 -25.99
CA ALA A 399 -60.59 -33.20 -25.23
C ALA A 399 -59.84 -34.24 -26.09
N ASP A 400 -58.65 -34.69 -25.65
CA ASP A 400 -58.44 -36.02 -25.04
C ASP A 400 -56.95 -36.20 -24.64
N LYS A 401 -56.70 -36.77 -23.45
CA LYS A 401 -55.55 -37.60 -23.03
C LYS A 401 -54.10 -37.07 -23.16
N THR A 402 -53.46 -36.83 -22.01
CA THR A 402 -52.47 -37.75 -21.37
C THR A 402 -51.53 -36.95 -20.46
N GLU A 403 -51.37 -37.45 -19.24
CA GLU A 403 -50.44 -36.99 -18.20
C GLU A 403 -48.98 -37.16 -18.64
N GLU A 404 -48.11 -36.17 -18.40
CA GLU A 404 -46.79 -36.45 -17.81
C GLU A 404 -46.10 -35.18 -17.28
N LYS A 405 -45.62 -35.30 -16.04
CA LYS A 405 -44.77 -34.34 -15.33
C LYS A 405 -43.33 -34.49 -15.84
N GLN A 406 -42.67 -33.39 -16.20
CA GLN A 406 -41.22 -33.37 -16.32
C GLN A 406 -40.57 -32.75 -15.07
N PRO A 407 -39.60 -33.44 -14.44
CA PRO A 407 -38.93 -33.00 -13.22
C PRO A 407 -37.54 -32.37 -13.47
N THR A 408 -37.04 -31.83 -12.37
CA THR A 408 -35.78 -31.20 -11.99
C THR A 408 -34.46 -31.87 -12.41
N ASN A 409 -33.44 -31.03 -12.62
CA ASN A 409 -32.01 -31.30 -12.85
C ASN A 409 -31.38 -32.39 -11.94
N SER A 410 -31.38 -33.62 -12.45
CA SER A 410 -30.23 -34.42 -12.92
C SER A 410 -28.85 -34.35 -12.22
N ASN A 411 -28.54 -35.37 -11.40
CA ASN A 411 -27.19 -35.91 -11.18
C ASN A 411 -27.10 -37.28 -11.89
N CYS A 412 -26.00 -37.59 -12.60
CA CYS A 412 -25.80 -38.88 -13.30
C CYS A 412 -25.63 -40.12 -12.35
N SER A 413 -25.86 -39.96 -11.05
CA SER A 413 -25.54 -40.96 -10.01
C SER A 413 -26.77 -41.66 -9.38
N ASP A 414 -27.97 -41.46 -9.92
CA ASP A 414 -29.17 -42.17 -9.45
C ASP A 414 -29.36 -43.51 -10.20
N THR A 415 -29.08 -44.61 -9.50
CA THR A 415 -29.09 -46.03 -9.93
C THR A 415 -30.48 -46.65 -10.14
N ALA A 416 -31.47 -45.88 -10.59
CA ALA A 416 -32.78 -46.41 -10.97
C ALA A 416 -32.81 -46.63 -12.49
N LYS A 417 -32.87 -47.89 -12.96
CA LYS A 417 -32.99 -48.34 -14.36
C LYS A 417 -33.47 -47.26 -15.33
N LYS A 418 -32.54 -46.53 -15.97
CA LYS A 418 -32.85 -45.46 -16.93
C LYS A 418 -32.63 -45.97 -18.34
N THR A 419 -33.57 -45.66 -19.23
CA THR A 419 -33.48 -45.98 -20.67
C THR A 419 -32.37 -45.20 -21.36
N ALA A 420 -31.92 -45.67 -22.53
CA ALA A 420 -30.97 -44.94 -23.36
C ALA A 420 -31.41 -43.48 -23.66
N THR A 421 -32.72 -43.24 -23.78
CA THR A 421 -33.31 -41.91 -24.00
C THR A 421 -33.13 -41.01 -22.78
N GLU A 422 -33.32 -41.53 -21.57
CA GLU A 422 -33.17 -40.79 -20.32
C GLU A 422 -31.70 -40.49 -20.00
N CYS A 423 -30.78 -41.44 -20.20
CA CYS A 423 -29.35 -41.15 -20.01
C CYS A 423 -28.86 -40.04 -20.95
N LYS A 424 -29.36 -40.02 -22.19
CA LYS A 424 -29.03 -39.00 -23.19
C LYS A 424 -29.56 -37.61 -22.80
N SER A 425 -30.72 -37.51 -22.15
CA SER A 425 -31.24 -36.22 -21.66
C SER A 425 -30.48 -35.70 -20.43
N LEU A 426 -29.84 -36.59 -19.66
CA LEU A 426 -29.05 -36.26 -18.47
C LEU A 426 -27.55 -36.01 -18.77
N GLY A 427 -27.11 -36.16 -20.02
CA GLY A 427 -25.71 -35.98 -20.42
C GLY A 427 -24.79 -37.14 -20.00
N CYS A 428 -25.33 -38.32 -19.70
CA CYS A 428 -24.60 -39.51 -19.29
C CYS A 428 -24.53 -40.55 -20.45
N GLU A 429 -23.60 -41.50 -20.41
CA GLU A 429 -23.57 -42.65 -21.32
C GLU A 429 -24.42 -43.80 -20.75
N HIS A 430 -25.19 -44.48 -21.60
CA HIS A 430 -26.02 -45.61 -21.20
C HIS A 430 -25.20 -46.91 -21.30
N ASP A 431 -25.09 -47.64 -20.19
CA ASP A 431 -24.51 -48.98 -20.18
C ASP A 431 -25.59 -50.02 -20.50
N GLU A 432 -25.59 -50.55 -21.72
CA GLU A 432 -26.57 -51.56 -22.18
C GLU A 432 -26.51 -52.88 -21.39
N LYS A 433 -25.40 -53.19 -20.70
CA LYS A 433 -25.29 -54.42 -19.91
C LYS A 433 -25.90 -54.29 -18.52
N GLU A 434 -25.82 -53.11 -17.91
CA GLU A 434 -26.28 -52.89 -16.53
C GLU A 434 -27.60 -52.10 -16.44
N ASN A 435 -28.11 -51.54 -17.56
CA ASN A 435 -29.26 -50.62 -17.58
C ASN A 435 -29.06 -49.40 -16.65
N GLU A 436 -27.84 -48.89 -16.57
CA GLU A 436 -27.46 -47.75 -15.74
C GLU A 436 -26.82 -46.64 -16.58
N CYS A 437 -26.95 -45.39 -16.14
CA CYS A 437 -26.24 -44.27 -16.75
C CYS A 437 -24.87 -44.11 -16.08
N LYS A 438 -23.78 -44.19 -16.84
CA LYS A 438 -22.42 -43.92 -16.36
C LYS A 438 -21.93 -42.55 -16.83
N PRO A 439 -21.19 -41.79 -16.00
CA PRO A 439 -20.46 -40.63 -16.47
C PRO A 439 -19.42 -41.08 -17.51
N LYS A 440 -19.29 -40.33 -18.62
CA LYS A 440 -18.34 -40.61 -19.70
C LYS A 440 -16.91 -40.72 -19.17
N ALA A 441 -16.26 -41.86 -19.40
CA ALA A 441 -14.85 -42.08 -19.06
C ALA A 441 -13.93 -41.81 -20.26
N GLY A 442 -12.92 -40.97 -20.04
CA GLY A 442 -11.68 -40.74 -20.81
C GLY A 442 -11.61 -41.06 -22.31
N THR A 443 -11.27 -40.06 -23.13
CA THR A 443 -10.55 -40.30 -24.38
C THR A 443 -9.33 -39.37 -24.42
N GLU A 444 -8.16 -39.98 -24.37
CA GLU A 444 -6.89 -39.40 -24.80
C GLU A 444 -6.99 -38.90 -26.24
N ASN A 445 -6.52 -37.68 -26.51
CA ASN A 445 -5.63 -37.29 -27.61
C ASN A 445 -5.82 -35.81 -27.98
N THR A 446 -4.74 -35.06 -27.77
CA THR A 446 -4.05 -34.29 -28.80
C THR A 446 -4.91 -33.67 -29.91
N ALA A 447 -5.38 -32.44 -29.70
CA ALA A 447 -5.62 -31.50 -30.78
C ALA A 447 -5.51 -30.06 -30.26
N ALA A 448 -4.68 -29.29 -30.95
CA ALA A 448 -4.43 -27.89 -30.73
C ALA A 448 -5.69 -27.03 -30.98
N ALA A 449 -5.95 -26.07 -30.10
CA ALA A 449 -6.67 -24.85 -30.44
C ALA A 449 -6.37 -23.75 -29.39
N ALA A 450 -6.30 -22.54 -29.89
CA ALA A 450 -5.89 -21.31 -29.23
C ALA A 450 -6.89 -20.78 -28.18
N GLY A 451 -6.41 -19.86 -27.33
CA GLY A 451 -7.19 -19.11 -26.33
C GLY A 451 -7.01 -19.75 -24.95
N GLY A 452 -6.50 -19.10 -23.91
CA GLY A 452 -6.68 -17.75 -23.40
C GLY A 452 -6.34 -17.87 -21.90
N ALA A 453 -5.80 -16.83 -21.29
CA ALA A 453 -5.18 -16.89 -19.97
C ALA A 453 -6.12 -17.39 -18.85
N GLU A 454 -5.89 -18.60 -18.34
CA GLU A 454 -6.35 -19.02 -17.00
C GLU A 454 -5.13 -19.20 -16.10
N ASP A 455 -5.20 -18.59 -14.91
CA ASP A 455 -4.12 -18.60 -13.91
C ASP A 455 -3.84 -20.04 -13.43
N PRO A 456 -2.56 -20.42 -13.24
CA PRO A 456 -2.23 -21.70 -12.65
C PRO A 456 -2.74 -21.78 -11.21
N ASN A 457 -3.54 -22.81 -10.91
CA ASN A 457 -4.07 -23.06 -9.56
C ASN A 457 -2.96 -23.56 -8.61
N CYS A 458 -2.06 -22.66 -8.20
CA CYS A 458 -0.92 -22.96 -7.32
C CYS A 458 -1.33 -23.25 -5.87
N GLY A 459 -2.52 -22.80 -5.44
CA GLY A 459 -2.98 -22.95 -4.06
C GLY A 459 -3.24 -24.38 -3.62
N GLN A 460 -3.33 -25.33 -4.56
CA GLN A 460 -3.54 -26.76 -4.26
C GLN A 460 -2.28 -27.46 -3.69
N TYR A 461 -1.09 -26.88 -3.87
CA TYR A 461 0.15 -27.47 -3.40
C TYR A 461 0.45 -27.03 -1.96
N THR A 462 0.44 -27.99 -1.03
CA THR A 462 0.64 -27.75 0.41
C THR A 462 2.07 -28.05 0.88
N ASP A 463 2.97 -28.40 -0.03
CA ASP A 463 4.39 -28.62 0.28
C ASP A 463 5.31 -27.96 -0.77
N PRO A 464 6.56 -27.62 -0.40
CA PRO A 464 7.50 -26.95 -1.28
C PRO A 464 7.89 -27.77 -2.53
N ASP A 465 7.95 -29.10 -2.41
CA ASP A 465 8.43 -29.98 -3.48
C ASP A 465 7.41 -30.15 -4.60
N THR A 466 6.12 -30.28 -4.25
CA THR A 466 5.03 -30.32 -5.22
C THR A 466 4.78 -28.94 -5.83
N CYS A 467 4.91 -27.87 -5.04
CA CYS A 467 4.80 -26.50 -5.52
C CYS A 467 5.80 -26.17 -6.63
N ALA A 468 7.07 -26.56 -6.47
CA ALA A 468 8.11 -26.35 -7.48
C ALA A 468 7.89 -27.16 -8.77
N LYS A 469 7.11 -28.25 -8.69
CA LYS A 469 6.79 -29.17 -9.80
C LYS A 469 5.40 -28.94 -10.41
N ALA A 470 4.72 -27.86 -10.03
CA ALA A 470 3.40 -27.53 -10.55
C ALA A 470 3.40 -27.48 -12.10
N PRO A 471 2.47 -28.18 -12.77
CA PRO A 471 2.37 -28.18 -14.21
C PRO A 471 1.87 -26.81 -14.71
N GLY A 472 2.31 -26.41 -15.89
CA GLY A 472 1.90 -25.16 -16.52
C GLY A 472 3.02 -24.52 -17.33
N LYS A 473 2.67 -23.48 -18.09
CA LYS A 473 3.64 -22.73 -18.89
C LYS A 473 4.37 -21.75 -17.98
N LYS A 474 5.70 -21.92 -17.86
CA LYS A 474 6.55 -20.94 -17.16
C LYS A 474 6.41 -19.58 -17.85
N LYS A 475 6.13 -18.53 -17.08
CA LYS A 475 6.20 -17.16 -17.59
C LYS A 475 7.68 -16.81 -17.87
N GLU A 476 7.92 -16.02 -18.91
CA GLU A 476 9.27 -15.69 -19.40
C GLU A 476 10.15 -15.15 -18.27
N GLY A 477 11.36 -15.71 -18.10
CA GLY A 477 12.29 -15.37 -17.01
C GLY A 477 12.07 -16.06 -15.66
N LYS A 478 11.18 -17.07 -15.56
CA LYS A 478 10.95 -17.86 -14.33
C LYS A 478 11.35 -19.33 -14.47
N ASN A 479 11.85 -19.91 -13.37
CA ASN A 479 12.28 -21.30 -13.32
C ASN A 479 11.13 -22.30 -13.03
N ALA A 480 10.00 -21.82 -12.51
CA ALA A 480 8.82 -22.63 -12.14
C ALA A 480 7.52 -21.82 -12.33
N VAL A 481 6.39 -22.53 -12.43
CA VAL A 481 5.04 -21.96 -12.59
C VAL A 481 4.52 -21.39 -11.26
N CYS A 482 4.73 -22.14 -10.18
CA CYS A 482 4.40 -21.74 -8.82
C CYS A 482 5.68 -21.59 -7.98
N GLY A 483 5.61 -20.85 -6.87
CA GLY A 483 6.72 -20.63 -5.94
C GLY A 483 6.24 -20.67 -4.49
N TRP A 484 7.10 -21.21 -3.61
CA TRP A 484 6.82 -21.32 -2.19
C TRP A 484 7.19 -20.02 -1.45
N ILE A 485 6.22 -19.34 -0.84
CA ILE A 485 6.40 -18.03 -0.18
C ILE A 485 5.60 -18.02 1.12
N GLU A 486 6.25 -17.72 2.24
CA GLU A 486 5.61 -17.56 3.57
C GLU A 486 4.67 -18.73 3.95
N GLY A 487 5.10 -19.97 3.65
CA GLY A 487 4.36 -21.19 4.01
C GLY A 487 3.19 -21.53 3.10
N LYS A 488 3.04 -20.87 1.94
CA LYS A 488 2.02 -21.19 0.92
C LYS A 488 2.62 -21.25 -0.48
N CYS A 489 2.08 -22.12 -1.33
CA CYS A 489 2.42 -22.13 -2.75
C CYS A 489 1.62 -21.06 -3.50
N GLN A 490 2.31 -20.14 -4.16
CA GLN A 490 1.71 -19.00 -4.86
C GLN A 490 2.11 -19.00 -6.34
N ASP A 491 1.29 -18.39 -7.18
CA ASP A 491 1.63 -18.20 -8.59
C ASP A 491 2.86 -17.29 -8.73
N SER A 492 3.83 -17.74 -9.53
CA SER A 492 5.04 -16.97 -9.88
C SER A 492 4.72 -15.63 -10.55
N SER A 493 3.50 -15.42 -11.03
CA SER A 493 2.96 -14.13 -11.48
C SER A 493 3.03 -13.03 -10.41
N ILE A 494 2.75 -13.37 -9.14
CA ILE A 494 2.78 -12.40 -8.03
C ILE A 494 4.20 -11.85 -7.81
N LEU A 495 5.23 -12.61 -8.23
CA LEU A 495 6.61 -12.16 -8.15
C LEU A 495 6.95 -11.06 -9.15
N LEU A 496 6.16 -10.81 -10.21
CA LEU A 496 6.45 -9.69 -11.13
C LEU A 496 6.25 -8.32 -10.46
N ASN A 497 5.29 -8.19 -9.54
CA ASN A 497 5.03 -6.90 -8.87
C ASN A 497 5.91 -6.65 -7.64
N LYS A 498 6.55 -7.69 -7.07
CA LYS A 498 7.52 -7.51 -5.96
C LYS A 498 8.98 -7.45 -6.42
N LYS A 499 9.35 -7.97 -7.59
CA LYS A 499 10.77 -8.04 -8.02
C LYS A 499 11.33 -6.73 -8.57
N PHE A 500 10.52 -5.75 -8.99
CA PHE A 500 11.04 -4.42 -9.34
C PHE A 500 11.51 -3.60 -8.12
N ALA A 501 11.12 -3.97 -6.90
CA ALA A 501 11.57 -3.33 -5.66
C ALA A 501 12.80 -4.00 -5.00
N LEU A 502 13.26 -5.14 -5.52
CA LEU A 502 14.27 -5.98 -4.84
C LEU A 502 15.51 -6.32 -5.70
N SER A 503 15.62 -5.82 -6.95
CA SER A 503 16.70 -6.22 -7.86
C SER A 503 17.70 -5.11 -8.25
N ILE A 504 17.78 -3.99 -7.51
CA ILE A 504 18.81 -2.94 -7.75
C ILE A 504 19.72 -2.71 -6.52
N VAL A 505 19.53 -3.42 -5.41
CA VAL A 505 20.43 -3.36 -4.23
C VAL A 505 21.46 -4.52 -4.25
N SER A 506 21.96 -4.88 -5.44
CA SER A 506 22.89 -6.00 -5.64
C SER A 506 24.12 -5.53 -6.43
N ALA A 507 25.17 -5.10 -5.73
CA ALA A 507 26.58 -5.35 -6.07
C ALA A 507 27.58 -4.52 -5.24
N ALA A 508 27.21 -3.33 -4.74
CA ALA A 508 28.22 -2.41 -4.17
C ALA A 508 28.36 -2.43 -2.64
N PHE A 509 27.35 -2.85 -1.87
CA PHE A 509 27.42 -2.90 -0.39
C PHE A 509 27.51 -4.31 0.21
N VAL A 510 27.43 -5.36 -0.62
CA VAL A 510 27.51 -6.77 -0.17
C VAL A 510 28.96 -7.29 -0.15
N ALA A 511 29.93 -6.51 -0.64
CA ALA A 511 31.36 -6.89 -0.64
C ALA A 511 32.09 -6.60 0.69
N LEU A 512 31.43 -6.02 1.70
CA LEU A 512 32.05 -5.64 2.98
C LEU A 512 31.52 -6.44 4.19
N LEU A 513 30.82 -7.56 3.95
CA LEU A 513 30.17 -8.34 5.00
C LEU A 513 30.53 -9.85 5.01
N PHE A 514 31.72 -10.21 4.53
CA PHE A 514 32.39 -11.48 4.85
C PHE A 514 33.88 -11.26 5.08
#